data_AF-W7C949-F1
#
_entry.id   AF-W7C949-F1
#
_cell.length_a   1.000
_cell.length_b   1.000
_cell.length_c   1.000
_cell.angle_alpha   90.00
_cell.angle_beta   90.00
_cell.angle_gamma   90.00
#
_symmetry.space_group_name_H-M   'P 1'
#
loop_
_entity.id
_entity.type
_entity.pdbx_description
1 polymer ?
#
loop_
_entity_poly.entity_id
_entity_poly.type
_entity_poly.pdbx_seq_one_letter_code
_entity_poly.pdbx_strand_id
1 'polypeptide(L)' 'MITRKIMVDAMEYNFQVDGTTWQVDFSKSQTKVKDIRQLALLKENSTFFCTGFF' A
#
# COMPACT_ATOMS: atom_id res chain seq x y z
N MET A 1 8.78 5.94 -13.58
CA MET A 1 8.07 4.72 -13.14
C MET A 1 9.00 3.53 -12.96
N ILE A 2 9.16 3.07 -11.71
CA ILE A 2 9.86 1.84 -11.33
C ILE A 2 8.83 0.91 -10.68
N THR A 3 8.77 -0.34 -11.14
CA THR A 3 7.94 -1.38 -10.51
C THR A 3 8.83 -2.34 -9.73
N ARG A 4 8.47 -2.62 -8.48
CA ARG A 4 9.17 -3.60 -7.63
C ARG A 4 8.19 -4.55 -6.97
N LYS A 5 8.47 -5.84 -7.11
CA LYS A 5 7.82 -6.87 -6.30
C LYS A 5 8.67 -7.15 -5.08
N ILE A 6 8.07 -7.06 -3.90
CA ILE A 6 8.73 -7.49 -2.67
C ILE A 6 7.87 -8.54 -1.97
N MET A 7 8.56 -9.54 -1.42
CA MET A 7 7.97 -10.55 -0.57
C MET A 7 8.31 -10.20 0.87
N VAL A 8 7.30 -9.99 1.70
CA VAL A 8 7.45 -9.87 3.16
C VAL A 8 6.62 -10.99 3.76
N ASP A 9 7.27 -11.95 4.41
CA ASP A 9 6.68 -13.21 4.84
C ASP A 9 5.95 -13.92 3.67
N ALA A 10 4.65 -14.19 3.83
CA ALA A 10 3.79 -14.79 2.81
C ALA A 10 2.99 -13.75 1.99
N MET A 11 3.31 -12.46 2.13
CA MET A 11 2.63 -11.38 1.42
C MET A 11 3.47 -10.86 0.25
N GLU A 12 2.86 -10.82 -0.92
CA GLU A 12 3.40 -10.18 -2.11
C GLU A 12 2.90 -8.75 -2.17
N TYR A 13 3.82 -7.79 -2.24
CA TYR A 13 3.53 -6.39 -2.46
C TYR A 13 4.09 -5.94 -3.80
N ASN A 14 3.24 -5.31 -4.59
CA ASN A 14 3.61 -4.74 -5.88
C ASN A 14 3.70 -3.22 -5.73
N PHE A 15 4.93 -2.71 -5.61
CA PHE A 15 5.19 -1.28 -5.51
C PHE A 15 5.37 -0.66 -6.88
N GLN A 16 4.74 0.48 -7.08
CA GLN A 16 4.92 1.35 -8.24
C GLN A 16 5.41 2.70 -7.72
N VAL A 17 6.60 3.13 -8.15
CA VAL A 17 7.21 4.39 -7.71
C VAL A 17 7.40 5.30 -8.92
N ASP A 18 6.88 6.52 -8.83
CA ASP A 18 7.04 7.56 -9.84
C ASP A 18 7.39 8.90 -9.18
N GLY A 19 8.68 9.26 -9.23
CA GLY A 19 9.20 10.44 -8.54
C GLY A 19 8.99 10.36 -7.03
N THR A 20 8.22 11.31 -6.48
CA THR A 20 7.85 11.36 -5.05
C THR A 20 6.56 10.62 -4.73
N THR A 21 5.87 10.11 -5.75
CA THR A 21 4.62 9.36 -5.63
C THR A 21 4.90 7.87 -5.63
N TRP A 22 4.18 7.13 -4.79
CA TRP A 22 4.27 5.68 -4.75
C TRP A 22 2.89 5.07 -4.52
N GLN A 23 2.68 3.90 -5.08
CA GLN A 23 1.48 3.08 -4.93
C GLN A 23 1.89 1.66 -4.55
N VAL A 24 1.04 0.98 -3.79
CA VAL A 24 1.21 -0.44 -3.48
C VAL A 24 -0.07 -1.21 -3.74
N ASP A 25 0.05 -2.30 -4.51
CA ASP A 25 -1.04 -3.24 -4.74
C ASP A 25 -0.78 -4.53 -3.93
N PHE A 26 -1.80 -5.00 -3.20
CA PHE A 26 -1.81 -6.28 -2.49
C PHE A 26 -3.18 -6.96 -2.66
N SER A 27 -3.21 -8.30 -2.62
CA SER A 27 -4.45 -9.04 -2.79
C SER A 27 -5.38 -8.83 -1.60
N LYS A 28 -6.69 -8.67 -1.86
CA LYS A 28 -7.70 -8.62 -0.78
C LYS A 28 -7.64 -9.85 0.13
N SER A 29 -7.30 -11.03 -0.43
CA SER A 29 -7.13 -12.27 0.34
C SER A 29 -5.99 -12.24 1.35
N GLN A 30 -5.02 -11.33 1.18
CA GLN A 30 -3.92 -11.10 2.12
C GLN A 30 -4.31 -10.12 3.23
N THR A 31 -5.52 -9.57 3.21
CA THR A 31 -6.01 -8.62 4.21
C THR A 31 -7.11 -9.23 5.06
N LYS A 32 -7.23 -8.78 6.31
CA LYS A 32 -8.41 -9.03 7.16
C LYS A 32 -9.38 -7.85 7.17
N VAL A 33 -9.26 -6.95 6.19
CA VAL A 33 -10.10 -5.75 6.10
C VAL A 33 -11.53 -6.18 5.83
N LYS A 34 -12.42 -5.89 6.78
CA LYS A 34 -13.84 -6.21 6.68
C LYS A 34 -14.63 -5.06 6.05
N ASP A 35 -14.08 -3.85 6.13
CA ASP A 35 -14.70 -2.63 5.66
C ASP A 35 -13.67 -1.75 4.95
N ILE A 36 -13.96 -1.36 3.70
CA ILE A 36 -13.08 -0.53 2.88
C ILE A 36 -12.72 0.80 3.56
N ARG A 37 -13.57 1.29 4.47
CA ARG A 37 -13.32 2.51 5.26
C ARG A 37 -12.09 2.37 6.16
N GLN A 38 -11.72 1.15 6.57
CA GLN A 38 -10.48 0.92 7.33
C GLN A 38 -9.22 1.24 6.52
N LEU A 39 -9.29 1.15 5.19
CA LEU A 39 -8.21 1.55 4.29
C LEU A 39 -8.15 3.08 4.08
N ALA A 40 -9.22 3.81 4.40
CA ALA A 40 -9.22 5.27 4.26
C ALA A 40 -8.19 5.94 5.17
N LEU A 41 -7.97 5.38 6.37
CA LEU A 41 -6.94 5.84 7.32
C LEU A 41 -5.53 5.81 6.74
N LEU A 42 -5.27 4.93 5.77
CA LEU A 42 -3.97 4.84 5.12
C LEU A 42 -3.74 5.96 4.08
N LYS A 43 -4.81 6.64 3.67
CA LYS A 43 -4.79 7.81 2.76
C LYS A 43 -4.75 9.14 3.52
N GLU A 44 -4.91 9.11 4.84
CA GLU A 44 -4.84 10.32 5.68
C GLU A 44 -3.37 10.72 5.90
N ASN A 45 -3.12 12.04 5.88
CA ASN A 45 -1.79 12.56 6.18
C ASN A 45 -1.46 12.32 7.66
N SER A 46 -0.25 11.81 7.91
CA SER A 46 0.25 11.58 9.26
C SER A 46 1.63 12.23 9.41
N THR A 47 1.91 12.74 10.61
CA THR A 47 3.27 13.17 10.97
C THR A 47 4.26 12.01 11.08
N PHE A 48 3.76 10.78 11.20
CA PHE A 48 4.57 9.58 11.44
C PHE A 48 4.68 8.67 10.22
N PHE A 49 3.76 8.78 9.26
CA PHE A 49 3.70 7.92 8.08
C PHE A 49 3.67 8.75 6.81
N CYS A 50 4.42 8.31 5.80
CA CYS A 50 4.33 8.88 4.45
C CYS A 50 2.97 8.55 3.83
N THR A 51 2.34 9.53 3.20
CA THR A 51 1.08 9.33 2.48
C THR A 51 1.30 8.33 1.34
N GLY A 52 0.49 7.27 1.32
CA GLY A 52 0.53 6.21 0.31
C GLY A 52 -0.74 6.15 -0.52
N PHE A 53 -0.63 5.59 -1.72
CA PHE A 53 -1.77 5.33 -2.61
C PHE A 53 -2.01 3.81 -2.73
N PHE A 54 -3.30 3.42 -2.71
CA PHE A 54 -3.83 2.06 -2.87
C PHE A 54 -4.97 2.10 -3.89
#